data_AF-A0A350X0G2-F1
#
_entry.id   AF-A0A350X0G2-F1
#
_cell.length_a   1.000
_cell.length_b   1.000
_cell.length_c   1.000
_cell.angle_alpha   90.00
_cell.angle_beta   90.00
_cell.angle_gamma   90.00
#
_symmetry.space_group_name_H-M   'P 1'
#
loop_
_entity.id
_entity.type
_entity.pdbx_description
1 polymer ?
#
loop_
_entity_poly.entity_id
_entity_poly.type
_entity_poly.pdbx_seq_one_letter_code
_entity_poly.pdbx_strand_id
1 'polypeptide(L)'
;MAYTYKVMNLDKTTYNLKYKYGEAFTPTQITYHQTANNAPALNERNYLNSRMDNSYIGFHLVVDDADAIECIPLNVQTWHAGDGYGDGNMKSIGVEMAYSTSTDISKKDAAIENGALLIANLMLKYNIPLTLVQPHQARSGKNCPHDILGRYGHDKFRALIQSEYDKLVRATTTQNSTSSNTTSSTTTSTTNKPGTVTGSTSSSNSSSSSSTLSYAQFDTVKLSASTPGYTTSTDTKSAKTFTPGTYKVYKYVSSGKHPLNISESGEAPDAWIDLANVTKTSSDYSQGDKVVLKKSTPGYLTSEDTKTAKTFSAGTYKVYKYVKGASHELNISVSGTAPDAWIDVEYVSTQSNSTVTSSTSTSTFKQGDKVILSKSTPGYLTSTDTKSAKTFSAGTYKVYKYVSGADHELNISESGTAPDAWVDVESVKKSTEAFSQGDTVTVSKSIPGYLSSTDTKAAKTFTPGTYKVYRYVKGATHEVNISTSATTPDAWVDAENLK
;
A
#
# COMPACT_ATOMS: atom_id res chain seq x y z
N MET A 1 1.52 -16.76 0.83
CA MET A 1 0.11 -16.77 1.25
C MET A 1 0.07 -16.65 2.76
N ALA A 2 -0.81 -15.82 3.32
CA ALA A 2 -0.83 -15.51 4.75
C ALA A 2 -1.62 -16.53 5.61
N TYR A 3 -2.59 -17.27 5.01
CA TYR A 3 -3.34 -18.35 5.66
C TYR A 3 -3.51 -19.58 4.75
N THR A 4 -3.88 -20.72 5.34
CA THR A 4 -4.31 -21.93 4.61
C THR A 4 -5.84 -21.98 4.53
N TYR A 5 -6.38 -22.09 3.32
CA TYR A 5 -7.83 -22.23 3.13
C TYR A 5 -8.25 -23.70 3.25
N LYS A 6 -9.24 -24.00 4.09
CA LYS A 6 -9.74 -25.35 4.37
C LYS A 6 -11.25 -25.40 4.20
N VAL A 7 -11.73 -26.39 3.44
CA VAL A 7 -13.17 -26.68 3.36
C VAL A 7 -13.50 -27.72 4.43
N MET A 8 -14.23 -27.32 5.47
CA MET A 8 -14.63 -28.20 6.57
C MET A 8 -16.10 -27.95 6.89
N ASN A 9 -16.97 -28.22 5.91
CA ASN A 9 -18.39 -27.94 6.07
C ASN A 9 -18.97 -28.68 7.29
N LEU A 10 -19.99 -28.11 7.93
CA LEU A 10 -20.69 -28.74 9.04
C LEU A 10 -21.30 -30.08 8.62
N ASP A 11 -21.49 -30.97 9.59
CA ASP A 11 -22.13 -32.27 9.35
C ASP A 11 -23.59 -32.05 8.95
N LYS A 12 -24.05 -32.72 7.88
CA LYS A 12 -25.44 -32.61 7.38
C LYS A 12 -26.42 -33.45 8.21
N THR A 13 -26.40 -33.29 9.53
CA THR A 13 -27.38 -33.87 10.44
C THR A 13 -28.74 -33.20 10.24
N THR A 14 -29.85 -33.88 10.58
CA THR A 14 -31.19 -33.27 10.58
C THR A 14 -31.24 -31.97 11.38
N TYR A 15 -30.44 -31.91 12.45
CA TYR A 15 -30.32 -30.72 13.28
C TYR A 15 -29.65 -29.56 12.55
N ASN A 16 -28.46 -29.78 12.00
CA ASN A 16 -27.71 -28.73 11.32
C ASN A 16 -28.44 -28.24 10.06
N LEU A 17 -29.04 -29.16 9.30
CA LEU A 17 -29.87 -28.82 8.14
C LEU A 17 -31.04 -27.90 8.50
N LYS A 18 -31.58 -28.01 9.71
CA LYS A 18 -32.68 -27.15 10.18
C LYS A 18 -32.20 -25.80 10.69
N TYR A 19 -31.13 -25.77 11.49
CA TYR A 19 -30.79 -24.58 12.28
C TYR A 19 -29.58 -23.79 11.75
N LYS A 20 -28.75 -24.37 10.88
CA LYS A 20 -27.50 -23.78 10.41
C LYS A 20 -27.51 -23.56 8.91
N TYR A 21 -28.08 -24.50 8.15
CA TYR A 21 -28.24 -24.37 6.71
C TYR A 21 -29.60 -23.73 6.35
N GLY A 22 -29.59 -22.90 5.32
CA GLY A 22 -30.79 -22.37 4.69
C GLY A 22 -30.84 -22.68 3.20
N GLU A 23 -31.52 -21.82 2.46
CA GLU A 23 -31.73 -21.98 1.02
C GLU A 23 -30.47 -21.66 0.20
N ALA A 24 -30.42 -22.20 -1.02
CA ALA A 24 -29.38 -21.83 -1.97
C ALA A 24 -29.53 -20.35 -2.40
N PHE A 25 -28.42 -19.64 -2.52
CA PHE A 25 -28.40 -18.26 -3.00
C PHE A 25 -27.12 -17.93 -3.78
N THR A 26 -27.16 -16.84 -4.54
CA THR A 26 -25.98 -16.27 -5.17
C THR A 26 -25.50 -15.08 -4.33
N PRO A 27 -24.27 -15.13 -3.77
CA PRO A 27 -23.74 -14.02 -2.99
C PRO A 27 -23.66 -12.72 -3.78
N THR A 28 -24.22 -11.66 -3.21
CA THR A 28 -24.10 -10.29 -3.74
C THR A 28 -23.52 -9.32 -2.71
N GLN A 29 -23.36 -9.77 -1.46
CA GLN A 29 -22.87 -8.96 -0.35
C GLN A 29 -21.91 -9.79 0.54
N ILE A 30 -21.19 -9.11 1.42
CA ILE A 30 -20.38 -9.76 2.47
C ILE A 30 -20.72 -9.10 3.80
N THR A 31 -20.85 -9.88 4.87
CA THR A 31 -20.97 -9.36 6.22
C THR A 31 -19.82 -9.87 7.07
N TYR A 32 -19.04 -8.97 7.65
CA TYR A 32 -17.90 -9.34 8.49
C TYR A 32 -18.20 -9.15 9.98
N HIS A 33 -17.64 -10.07 10.77
CA HIS A 33 -17.91 -10.28 12.18
C HIS A 33 -16.62 -10.52 12.95
N GLN A 34 -16.71 -10.46 14.27
CA GLN A 34 -15.67 -10.94 15.18
C GLN A 34 -16.33 -11.84 16.22
N THR A 35 -15.68 -12.96 16.53
CA THR A 35 -16.30 -14.06 17.29
C THR A 35 -16.65 -13.70 18.74
N ALA A 36 -16.14 -12.58 19.26
CA ALA A 36 -16.16 -12.21 20.67
C ALA A 36 -15.58 -13.32 21.57
N ASN A 37 -14.59 -14.04 21.06
CA ASN A 37 -13.97 -15.19 21.73
C ASN A 37 -12.45 -15.23 21.49
N ASN A 38 -11.74 -16.00 22.31
CA ASN A 38 -10.31 -16.25 22.20
C ASN A 38 -10.07 -17.73 21.85
N ALA A 39 -10.49 -18.12 20.65
CA ALA A 39 -10.35 -19.46 20.13
C ALA A 39 -9.89 -19.42 18.67
N PRO A 40 -9.12 -20.43 18.21
CA PRO A 40 -8.75 -20.58 16.80
C PRO A 40 -9.97 -20.88 15.92
N ALA A 41 -9.83 -20.67 14.62
CA ALA A 41 -10.87 -20.89 13.60
C ALA A 41 -11.44 -22.31 13.66
N LEU A 42 -10.59 -23.32 13.88
CA LEU A 42 -11.01 -24.72 13.98
C LEU A 42 -11.98 -24.96 15.15
N ASN A 43 -11.74 -24.30 16.28
CA ASN A 43 -12.59 -24.44 17.46
C ASN A 43 -13.94 -23.76 17.25
N GLU A 44 -13.97 -22.59 16.61
CA GLU A 44 -15.21 -21.89 16.27
C GLU A 44 -16.08 -22.73 15.32
N ARG A 45 -15.47 -23.32 14.28
CA ARG A 45 -16.16 -24.27 13.38
C ARG A 45 -16.71 -25.47 14.15
N ASN A 46 -15.89 -26.09 15.00
CA ASN A 46 -16.30 -27.29 15.73
C ASN A 46 -17.42 -27.00 16.73
N TYR A 47 -17.33 -25.87 17.43
CA TYR A 47 -18.39 -25.40 18.31
C TYR A 47 -19.69 -25.20 17.54
N LEU A 48 -19.66 -24.49 16.40
CA LEU A 48 -20.83 -24.30 15.56
C LEU A 48 -21.46 -25.64 15.13
N ASN A 49 -20.63 -26.62 14.75
CA ASN A 49 -21.07 -27.95 14.34
C ASN A 49 -21.77 -28.74 15.46
N SER A 50 -21.28 -28.60 16.71
CA SER A 50 -21.79 -29.33 17.87
C SER A 50 -22.90 -28.61 18.65
N ARG A 51 -23.24 -27.38 18.29
CA ARG A 51 -24.15 -26.52 19.07
C ARG A 51 -25.63 -26.93 18.88
N MET A 52 -26.25 -27.43 19.97
CA MET A 52 -27.61 -28.00 19.99
C MET A 52 -28.61 -27.20 20.86
N ASP A 53 -28.79 -25.90 20.60
CA ASP A 53 -29.58 -24.97 21.43
C ASP A 53 -30.91 -24.46 20.83
N ASN A 54 -31.28 -25.00 19.67
CA ASN A 54 -32.45 -24.70 18.84
C ASN A 54 -32.47 -23.29 18.25
N SER A 55 -31.30 -22.65 18.18
CA SER A 55 -31.14 -21.33 17.57
C SER A 55 -30.71 -21.43 16.11
N TYR A 56 -31.33 -20.58 15.29
CA TYR A 56 -30.88 -20.30 13.93
C TYR A 56 -29.60 -19.46 13.99
N ILE A 57 -28.45 -20.08 13.73
CA ILE A 57 -27.13 -19.44 13.78
C ILE A 57 -26.18 -20.13 12.81
N GLY A 58 -25.23 -19.39 12.24
CA GLY A 58 -24.06 -19.96 11.59
C GLY A 58 -23.22 -18.86 10.97
N PHE A 59 -22.20 -19.25 10.22
CA PHE A 59 -21.37 -18.36 9.42
C PHE A 59 -20.72 -19.20 8.32
N HIS A 60 -20.37 -18.58 7.20
CA HIS A 60 -19.82 -19.33 6.07
C HIS A 60 -18.34 -19.61 6.29
N LEU A 61 -17.61 -18.61 6.79
CA LEU A 61 -16.17 -18.65 6.96
C LEU A 61 -15.78 -18.17 8.35
N VAL A 62 -14.76 -18.79 8.93
CA VAL A 62 -14.03 -18.27 10.09
C VAL A 62 -12.54 -18.26 9.79
N VAL A 63 -11.86 -17.19 10.16
CA VAL A 63 -10.44 -16.98 9.87
C VAL A 63 -9.69 -16.56 11.13
N ASP A 64 -8.50 -17.13 11.31
CA ASP A 64 -7.59 -16.84 12.41
C ASP A 64 -6.21 -16.41 11.88
N ASP A 65 -5.16 -16.52 12.70
CA ASP A 65 -3.79 -16.14 12.36
C ASP A 65 -3.13 -17.07 11.34
N ALA A 66 -3.69 -18.27 11.09
CA ALA A 66 -3.07 -19.30 10.25
C ALA A 66 -4.02 -19.93 9.21
N ASP A 67 -5.30 -20.05 9.52
CA ASP A 67 -6.29 -20.81 8.75
C ASP A 67 -7.53 -19.97 8.43
N ALA A 68 -8.12 -20.22 7.27
CA ALA A 68 -9.47 -19.80 6.91
C ALA A 68 -10.33 -21.04 6.61
N ILE A 69 -11.39 -21.25 7.38
CA ILE A 69 -12.20 -22.47 7.34
C ILE A 69 -13.62 -22.19 6.81
N GLU A 70 -13.97 -22.82 5.69
CA GLU A 70 -15.33 -22.81 5.15
C GLU A 70 -16.22 -23.82 5.91
N CYS A 71 -17.12 -23.28 6.74
CA CYS A 71 -18.04 -24.03 7.57
C CYS A 71 -19.36 -24.34 6.84
N ILE A 72 -19.81 -23.44 5.97
CA ILE A 72 -21.03 -23.62 5.17
C ILE A 72 -20.69 -23.22 3.73
N PRO A 73 -21.12 -23.99 2.71
CA PRO A 73 -20.89 -23.64 1.31
C PRO A 73 -21.30 -22.20 1.02
N LEU A 74 -20.44 -21.46 0.31
CA LEU A 74 -20.63 -20.01 0.10
C LEU A 74 -21.89 -19.64 -0.68
N ASN A 75 -22.56 -20.61 -1.32
CA ASN A 75 -23.81 -20.45 -2.06
C ASN A 75 -25.03 -20.99 -1.29
N VAL A 76 -24.91 -21.20 0.03
CA VAL A 76 -26.00 -21.63 0.90
C VAL A 76 -26.16 -20.65 2.04
N GLN A 77 -27.37 -20.14 2.22
CA GLN A 77 -27.69 -19.16 3.25
C GLN A 77 -27.43 -19.73 4.66
N THR A 78 -27.06 -18.84 5.59
CA THR A 78 -26.98 -19.12 7.03
C THR A 78 -27.37 -17.88 7.85
N TRP A 79 -27.58 -18.05 9.16
CA TRP A 79 -28.10 -17.03 10.06
C TRP A 79 -26.98 -16.37 10.87
N HIS A 80 -26.55 -15.16 10.51
CA HIS A 80 -25.39 -14.50 11.14
C HIS A 80 -25.56 -13.01 11.41
N ALA A 81 -26.42 -12.30 10.67
CA ALA A 81 -26.51 -10.85 10.65
C ALA A 81 -27.57 -10.25 11.57
N GLY A 82 -28.41 -11.08 12.20
CA GLY A 82 -29.42 -10.63 13.16
C GLY A 82 -30.55 -9.78 12.55
N ASP A 83 -30.70 -9.77 11.23
CA ASP A 83 -31.68 -8.95 10.49
C ASP A 83 -32.87 -9.77 9.95
N GLY A 84 -33.10 -10.97 10.49
CA GLY A 84 -34.17 -11.87 10.04
C GLY A 84 -33.99 -12.26 8.57
N TYR A 85 -34.96 -11.90 7.73
CA TYR A 85 -34.91 -12.10 6.27
C TYR A 85 -34.32 -10.89 5.52
N GLY A 86 -33.54 -10.05 6.20
CA GLY A 86 -32.83 -8.92 5.60
C GLY A 86 -31.63 -9.34 4.75
N ASP A 87 -31.04 -8.36 4.08
CA ASP A 87 -29.93 -8.53 3.14
C ASP A 87 -28.68 -9.18 3.76
N GLY A 88 -28.43 -8.97 5.06
CA GLY A 88 -27.32 -9.58 5.78
C GLY A 88 -27.43 -11.09 5.77
N ASN A 89 -28.53 -11.66 6.26
CA ASN A 89 -28.71 -13.12 6.22
C ASN A 89 -28.99 -13.65 4.82
N MET A 90 -29.76 -12.93 3.99
CA MET A 90 -30.29 -13.51 2.74
C MET A 90 -29.38 -13.34 1.52
N LYS A 91 -28.44 -12.39 1.55
CA LYS A 91 -27.65 -12.02 0.36
C LYS A 91 -26.15 -11.99 0.60
N SER A 92 -25.69 -12.24 1.83
CA SER A 92 -24.29 -12.03 2.19
C SER A 92 -23.55 -13.26 2.66
N ILE A 93 -22.24 -13.30 2.36
CA ILE A 93 -21.31 -14.24 2.97
C ILE A 93 -20.89 -13.70 4.33
N GLY A 94 -21.34 -14.33 5.42
CA GLY A 94 -20.84 -14.13 6.78
C GLY A 94 -19.41 -14.64 7.00
N VAL A 95 -18.49 -13.74 7.37
CA VAL A 95 -17.07 -14.02 7.69
C VAL A 95 -16.79 -13.64 9.15
N GLU A 96 -16.38 -14.61 9.97
CA GLU A 96 -15.97 -14.44 11.36
C GLU A 96 -14.45 -14.31 11.49
N MET A 97 -13.97 -13.29 12.20
CA MET A 97 -12.56 -13.15 12.57
C MET A 97 -12.35 -13.58 14.02
N ALA A 98 -11.46 -14.55 14.21
CA ALA A 98 -11.17 -15.20 15.49
C ALA A 98 -10.37 -14.30 16.46
N TYR A 99 -10.11 -14.82 17.66
CA TYR A 99 -9.29 -14.21 18.72
C TYR A 99 -9.67 -12.82 19.21
N SER A 100 -10.82 -12.25 18.81
CA SER A 100 -11.13 -10.85 19.06
C SER A 100 -11.11 -10.42 20.55
N THR A 101 -11.21 -11.35 21.51
CA THR A 101 -11.06 -11.08 22.95
C THR A 101 -9.71 -11.48 23.54
N SER A 102 -8.78 -11.99 22.72
CA SER A 102 -7.40 -12.29 23.13
C SER A 102 -6.70 -11.06 23.70
N THR A 103 -5.87 -11.27 24.71
CA THR A 103 -4.92 -10.27 25.20
C THR A 103 -3.68 -10.15 24.31
N ASP A 104 -3.44 -11.14 23.45
CA ASP A 104 -2.40 -11.13 22.44
C ASP A 104 -2.86 -10.32 21.21
N ILE A 105 -2.39 -9.08 21.14
CA ILE A 105 -2.72 -8.15 20.06
C ILE A 105 -2.19 -8.64 18.71
N SER A 106 -1.05 -9.33 18.68
CA SER A 106 -0.45 -9.81 17.44
C SER A 106 -1.34 -10.86 16.75
N LYS A 107 -1.94 -11.76 17.54
CA LYS A 107 -2.90 -12.75 17.03
C LYS A 107 -4.19 -12.13 16.53
N LYS A 108 -4.69 -11.10 17.23
CA LYS A 108 -5.89 -10.36 16.82
C LYS A 108 -5.66 -9.65 15.49
N ASP A 109 -4.56 -8.94 15.38
CA ASP A 109 -4.24 -8.17 14.18
C ASP A 109 -3.94 -9.09 12.99
N ALA A 110 -3.25 -10.22 13.20
CA ALA A 110 -3.06 -11.25 12.18
C ALA A 110 -4.40 -11.84 11.67
N ALA A 111 -5.34 -12.14 12.57
CA ALA A 111 -6.68 -12.61 12.17
C ALA A 111 -7.47 -11.54 11.39
N ILE A 112 -7.33 -10.26 11.76
CA ILE A 112 -7.94 -9.14 11.04
C ILE A 112 -7.32 -8.99 9.64
N GLU A 113 -5.99 -9.07 9.52
CA GLU A 113 -5.27 -8.99 8.25
C GLU A 113 -5.63 -10.14 7.30
N ASN A 114 -5.63 -11.37 7.82
CA ASN A 114 -6.09 -12.54 7.08
C ASN A 114 -7.57 -12.41 6.68
N GLY A 115 -8.42 -11.85 7.56
CA GLY A 115 -9.81 -11.55 7.27
C GLY A 115 -9.99 -10.53 6.14
N ALA A 116 -9.19 -9.47 6.11
CA ALA A 116 -9.23 -8.49 5.03
C ALA A 116 -8.84 -9.12 3.69
N LEU A 117 -7.76 -9.91 3.65
CA LEU A 117 -7.34 -10.65 2.46
C LEU A 117 -8.41 -11.65 2.00
N LEU A 118 -9.04 -12.38 2.93
CA LEU A 118 -10.14 -13.30 2.63
C LEU A 118 -11.34 -12.58 2.01
N ILE A 119 -11.77 -11.47 2.60
CA ILE A 119 -12.87 -10.65 2.09
C ILE A 119 -12.53 -10.11 0.69
N ALA A 120 -11.31 -9.64 0.47
CA ALA A 120 -10.86 -9.17 -0.85
C ALA A 120 -10.90 -10.28 -1.92
N ASN A 121 -10.51 -11.51 -1.57
CA ASN A 121 -10.65 -12.66 -2.47
C ASN A 121 -12.12 -12.97 -2.81
N LEU A 122 -13.02 -12.86 -1.83
CA LEU A 122 -14.46 -13.01 -2.05
C LEU A 122 -15.02 -11.91 -2.95
N MET A 123 -14.61 -10.65 -2.73
CA MET A 123 -14.98 -9.52 -3.58
C MET A 123 -14.58 -9.77 -5.03
N LEU A 124 -13.35 -10.22 -5.28
CA LEU A 124 -12.87 -10.53 -6.63
C LEU A 124 -13.64 -11.70 -7.25
N LYS A 125 -13.84 -12.79 -6.49
CA LYS A 125 -14.51 -14.01 -6.98
C LYS A 125 -15.97 -13.77 -7.38
N TYR A 126 -16.69 -12.95 -6.61
CA TYR A 126 -18.12 -12.72 -6.81
C TYR A 126 -18.45 -11.35 -7.40
N ASN A 127 -17.44 -10.56 -7.77
CA ASN A 127 -17.59 -9.18 -8.25
C ASN A 127 -18.43 -8.30 -7.30
N ILE A 128 -18.13 -8.40 -6.00
CA ILE A 128 -18.84 -7.65 -4.95
C ILE A 128 -18.04 -6.37 -4.67
N PRO A 129 -18.60 -5.16 -4.89
CA PRO A 129 -17.92 -3.92 -4.56
C PRO A 129 -17.81 -3.73 -3.05
N LEU A 130 -16.80 -2.97 -2.61
CA LEU A 130 -16.58 -2.69 -1.19
C LEU A 130 -17.82 -2.09 -0.49
N THR A 131 -18.65 -1.33 -1.20
CA THR A 131 -19.91 -0.75 -0.68
C THR A 131 -20.93 -1.81 -0.22
N LEU A 132 -20.85 -3.04 -0.73
CA LEU A 132 -21.70 -4.17 -0.35
C LEU A 132 -21.02 -5.11 0.67
N VAL A 133 -19.83 -4.74 1.16
CA VAL A 133 -19.14 -5.35 2.28
C VAL A 133 -19.48 -4.54 3.52
N GLN A 134 -20.19 -5.10 4.50
CA GLN A 134 -20.72 -4.35 5.64
C GLN A 134 -20.41 -5.04 6.98
N PRO A 135 -20.18 -4.30 8.08
CA PRO A 135 -20.10 -4.90 9.41
C PRO A 135 -21.48 -5.41 9.85
N HIS A 136 -21.52 -6.39 10.76
CA HIS A 136 -22.78 -6.80 11.41
C HIS A 136 -23.53 -5.61 12.02
N GLN A 137 -22.82 -4.64 12.61
CA GLN A 137 -23.41 -3.41 13.14
C GLN A 137 -24.29 -2.68 12.12
N ALA A 138 -23.88 -2.60 10.86
CA ALA A 138 -24.69 -1.96 9.83
C ALA A 138 -25.92 -2.79 9.42
N ARG A 139 -25.96 -4.08 9.76
CA ARG A 139 -27.09 -4.98 9.48
C ARG A 139 -28.17 -4.90 10.55
N SER A 140 -27.79 -4.91 11.82
CA SER A 140 -28.76 -5.03 12.93
C SER A 140 -28.51 -4.10 14.12
N GLY A 141 -27.45 -3.29 14.09
CA GLY A 141 -27.05 -2.42 15.21
C GLY A 141 -26.23 -3.12 16.30
N LYS A 142 -25.99 -4.44 16.20
CA LYS A 142 -25.11 -5.17 17.15
C LYS A 142 -23.71 -4.55 17.16
N ASN A 143 -23.10 -4.36 18.33
CA ASN A 143 -21.70 -3.94 18.43
C ASN A 143 -20.75 -5.07 17.97
N CYS A 144 -20.67 -5.29 16.66
CA CYS A 144 -19.91 -6.34 16.01
C CYS A 144 -19.52 -5.84 14.60
N PRO A 145 -18.25 -5.97 14.18
CA PRO A 145 -17.09 -6.53 14.90
C PRO A 145 -16.55 -5.61 16.01
N HIS A 146 -16.67 -6.03 17.28
CA HIS A 146 -16.48 -5.15 18.45
C HIS A 146 -15.07 -4.55 18.56
N ASP A 147 -14.03 -5.34 18.29
CA ASP A 147 -12.64 -4.91 18.41
C ASP A 147 -12.19 -4.12 17.17
N ILE A 148 -12.76 -4.38 15.99
CA ILE A 148 -12.56 -3.52 14.82
C ILE A 148 -13.21 -2.16 15.02
N LEU A 149 -14.43 -2.11 15.55
CA LEU A 149 -15.14 -0.86 15.83
C LEU A 149 -14.48 -0.08 16.98
N GLY A 150 -13.95 -0.78 17.99
CA GLY A 150 -13.39 -0.15 19.20
C GLY A 150 -11.90 0.18 19.15
N ARG A 151 -11.05 -0.78 18.76
CA ARG A 151 -9.57 -0.67 18.86
C ARG A 151 -8.90 -0.53 17.50
N TYR A 152 -9.22 -1.41 16.54
CA TYR A 152 -8.47 -1.48 15.28
C TYR A 152 -8.80 -0.30 14.36
N GLY A 153 -10.05 0.15 14.34
CA GLY A 153 -10.57 1.19 13.48
C GLY A 153 -11.33 0.63 12.27
N HIS A 154 -12.62 0.95 12.18
CA HIS A 154 -13.49 0.51 11.09
C HIS A 154 -12.97 0.93 9.72
N ASP A 155 -12.66 2.22 9.54
CA ASP A 155 -12.21 2.75 8.26
C ASP A 155 -10.84 2.21 7.86
N LYS A 156 -9.97 1.97 8.86
CA LYS A 156 -8.67 1.29 8.67
C LYS A 156 -8.88 -0.11 8.10
N PHE A 157 -9.79 -0.89 8.68
CA PHE A 157 -10.09 -2.24 8.19
C PHE A 157 -10.66 -2.23 6.77
N ARG A 158 -11.56 -1.28 6.46
CA ARG A 158 -12.11 -1.13 5.10
C ARG A 158 -11.04 -0.75 4.08
N ALA A 159 -10.12 0.14 4.44
CA ALA A 159 -8.99 0.51 3.59
C ALA A 159 -8.05 -0.70 3.36
N LEU A 160 -7.83 -1.53 4.38
CA LEU A 160 -7.06 -2.76 4.24
C LEU A 160 -7.71 -3.74 3.24
N ILE A 161 -9.04 -3.95 3.34
CA ILE A 161 -9.78 -4.78 2.36
C ILE A 161 -9.58 -4.25 0.93
N GLN A 162 -9.73 -2.93 0.72
CA GLN A 162 -9.56 -2.33 -0.60
C GLN A 162 -8.14 -2.52 -1.12
N SER A 163 -7.13 -2.32 -0.27
CA SER A 163 -5.72 -2.51 -0.62
C SER A 163 -5.44 -3.94 -1.07
N GLU A 164 -5.95 -4.94 -0.33
CA GLU A 164 -5.82 -6.35 -0.72
C GLU A 164 -6.55 -6.65 -2.04
N TYR A 165 -7.75 -6.10 -2.23
CA TYR A 165 -8.48 -6.25 -3.50
C TYR A 165 -7.69 -5.68 -4.69
N ASP A 166 -7.15 -4.48 -4.56
CA ASP A 166 -6.37 -3.84 -5.62
C ASP A 166 -5.09 -4.62 -5.94
N LYS A 167 -4.41 -5.19 -4.93
CA LYS A 167 -3.27 -6.09 -5.12
C LYS A 167 -3.68 -7.32 -5.95
N LEU A 168 -4.82 -7.93 -5.64
CA LEU A 168 -5.33 -9.10 -6.37
C LEU A 168 -5.69 -8.77 -7.83
N VAL A 169 -6.33 -7.62 -8.08
CA VAL A 169 -6.66 -7.14 -9.44
C VAL A 169 -5.39 -6.86 -10.27
N ARG A 170 -4.37 -6.23 -9.66
CA ARG A 170 -3.07 -6.00 -10.31
C ARG A 170 -2.34 -7.30 -10.64
N ALA A 171 -2.42 -8.30 -9.77
CA ALA A 171 -1.80 -9.61 -10.01
C ALA A 171 -2.48 -10.35 -11.18
N THR A 172 -3.82 -10.32 -11.25
CA THR A 172 -4.60 -10.98 -12.32
C THR A 172 -4.41 -10.32 -13.69
N THR A 173 -4.31 -9.00 -13.76
CA THR A 173 -4.04 -8.27 -15.01
C THR A 173 -2.62 -8.50 -15.55
N THR A 174 -1.64 -8.67 -14.67
CA THR A 174 -0.24 -8.97 -15.04
C THR A 174 -0.09 -10.39 -15.61
N GLN A 175 -0.85 -11.36 -15.09
CA GLN A 175 -0.85 -12.74 -15.60
C GLN A 175 -1.51 -12.87 -16.99
N ASN A 176 -2.59 -12.13 -17.24
CA ASN A 176 -3.26 -12.11 -18.56
C ASN A 176 -2.46 -11.40 -19.67
N SER A 177 -1.45 -10.60 -19.32
CA SER A 177 -0.55 -9.96 -20.29
C SER A 177 0.61 -10.86 -20.75
N THR A 178 0.77 -12.05 -20.14
CA THR A 178 1.90 -12.97 -20.41
C THR A 178 1.46 -14.26 -21.13
N SER A 179 0.16 -14.45 -21.40
CA SER A 179 -0.39 -15.58 -22.17
C SER A 179 -1.08 -15.13 -23.45
N SER A 180 -0.33 -14.51 -24.35
CA SER A 180 -0.77 -14.27 -25.73
C SER A 180 0.44 -14.15 -26.67
N ASN A 181 1.26 -15.20 -26.72
CA ASN A 181 2.11 -15.45 -27.88
C ASN A 181 2.38 -16.96 -28.03
N THR A 182 1.47 -17.66 -28.69
CA THR A 182 1.81 -18.88 -29.43
C THR A 182 1.02 -18.88 -30.71
N THR A 183 1.63 -18.31 -31.74
CA THR A 183 1.21 -18.42 -33.14
C THR A 183 1.42 -19.86 -33.59
N SER A 184 0.34 -20.60 -33.82
CA SER A 184 0.34 -21.71 -34.79
C SER A 184 -0.39 -21.24 -36.03
N SER A 185 0.38 -21.03 -37.09
CA SER A 185 -0.10 -20.76 -38.44
C SER A 185 -0.35 -22.10 -39.15
N THR A 186 -1.52 -22.24 -39.79
CA THR A 186 -1.68 -23.05 -41.02
C THR A 186 -2.90 -22.54 -41.79
N THR A 187 -2.60 -21.69 -42.77
CA THR A 187 -3.05 -21.67 -44.18
C THR A 187 -4.42 -22.22 -44.57
N THR A 188 -5.25 -21.38 -45.23
CA THR A 188 -5.97 -21.64 -46.51
C THR A 188 -6.46 -20.26 -47.03
N SER A 189 -5.79 -19.59 -47.97
CA SER A 189 -5.93 -19.65 -49.45
C SER A 189 -7.32 -19.26 -50.01
N THR A 190 -7.45 -18.06 -50.62
CA THR A 190 -7.99 -17.81 -52.00
C THR A 190 -7.96 -16.31 -52.39
N THR A 191 -7.09 -15.97 -53.36
CA THR A 191 -7.23 -15.16 -54.60
C THR A 191 -8.59 -14.45 -54.89
N ASN A 192 -8.77 -13.25 -55.50
CA ASN A 192 -8.05 -12.48 -56.54
C ASN A 192 -8.55 -10.99 -56.66
N LYS A 193 -7.69 -10.12 -57.22
CA LYS A 193 -7.78 -8.68 -57.68
C LYS A 193 -8.65 -8.51 -58.99
N PRO A 194 -8.77 -7.36 -59.73
CA PRO A 194 -8.39 -5.92 -59.56
C PRO A 194 -9.34 -4.80 -60.14
N GLY A 195 -9.06 -3.52 -59.80
CA GLY A 195 -9.36 -2.29 -60.60
C GLY A 195 -9.90 -1.11 -59.77
N THR A 196 -9.64 0.20 -59.95
CA THR A 196 -8.78 1.03 -60.83
C THR A 196 -8.70 2.44 -60.16
N VAL A 197 -7.71 3.25 -60.53
CA VAL A 197 -7.11 4.43 -59.83
C VAL A 197 -7.76 5.80 -60.16
N THR A 198 -7.62 6.77 -59.22
CA THR A 198 -7.40 8.25 -59.31
C THR A 198 -8.38 9.04 -58.41
N GLY A 199 -8.01 10.03 -57.57
CA GLY A 199 -6.74 10.60 -57.11
C GLY A 199 -7.02 11.65 -55.99
N SER A 200 -6.01 11.91 -55.14
CA SER A 200 -5.77 13.12 -54.31
C SER A 200 -6.87 13.56 -53.31
N THR A 201 -6.67 13.71 -52.00
CA THR A 201 -5.65 14.48 -51.27
C THR A 201 -5.58 14.01 -49.81
N SER A 202 -4.41 14.22 -49.20
CA SER A 202 -4.00 13.92 -47.83
C SER A 202 -5.00 14.28 -46.71
N SER A 203 -5.42 13.28 -45.94
CA SER A 203 -5.84 13.44 -44.54
C SER A 203 -5.10 12.42 -43.67
N SER A 204 -4.37 12.94 -42.69
CA SER A 204 -3.69 12.17 -41.64
C SER A 204 -4.73 11.49 -40.77
N ASN A 205 -4.86 10.18 -40.93
CA ASN A 205 -5.73 9.33 -40.13
C ASN A 205 -5.03 9.05 -38.78
N SER A 206 -5.33 9.84 -37.76
CA SER A 206 -5.02 9.49 -36.37
C SER A 206 -6.08 8.51 -35.88
N SER A 207 -5.81 7.21 -36.04
CA SER A 207 -6.56 6.15 -35.39
C SER A 207 -6.33 6.23 -33.88
N SER A 208 -7.22 6.97 -33.20
CA SER A 208 -7.33 6.95 -31.75
C SER A 208 -7.88 5.59 -31.32
N SER A 209 -7.02 4.80 -30.70
CA SER A 209 -7.40 3.67 -29.87
C SER A 209 -8.33 4.21 -28.77
N SER A 210 -9.63 4.00 -28.95
CA SER A 210 -10.67 4.31 -27.97
C SER A 210 -10.42 3.44 -26.74
N SER A 211 -9.72 4.00 -25.76
CA SER A 211 -9.86 3.55 -24.38
C SER A 211 -11.27 3.97 -23.95
N THR A 212 -12.12 2.99 -23.65
CA THR A 212 -13.42 3.25 -23.04
C THR A 212 -13.20 3.94 -21.70
N LEU A 213 -13.34 5.26 -21.69
CA LEU A 213 -13.35 6.08 -20.48
C LEU A 213 -14.65 5.81 -19.72
N SER A 214 -14.56 5.52 -18.43
CA SER A 214 -15.72 5.41 -17.54
C SER A 214 -15.63 6.45 -16.43
N TYR A 215 -16.72 7.18 -16.17
CA TYR A 215 -16.86 8.08 -15.03
C TYR A 215 -17.86 7.48 -14.04
N ALA A 216 -17.49 7.43 -12.77
CA ALA A 216 -18.39 7.01 -11.69
C ALA A 216 -19.27 8.18 -11.26
N GLN A 217 -20.47 7.87 -10.75
CA GLN A 217 -21.33 8.87 -10.13
C GLN A 217 -20.61 9.46 -8.90
N PHE A 218 -20.68 10.79 -8.77
CA PHE A 218 -19.97 11.65 -7.81
C PHE A 218 -18.48 11.90 -8.05
N ASP A 219 -17.92 11.45 -9.19
CA ASP A 219 -16.60 11.90 -9.62
C ASP A 219 -16.55 13.43 -9.79
N THR A 220 -15.40 14.05 -9.55
CA THR A 220 -15.22 15.50 -9.74
C THR A 220 -14.53 15.79 -11.07
N VAL A 221 -15.08 16.71 -11.86
CA VAL A 221 -14.55 17.15 -13.15
C VAL A 221 -14.33 18.66 -13.17
N LYS A 222 -13.27 19.11 -13.86
CA LYS A 222 -12.92 20.53 -13.98
C LYS A 222 -13.14 21.04 -15.39
N LEU A 223 -13.87 22.15 -15.48
CA LEU A 223 -14.03 22.92 -16.70
C LEU A 223 -13.04 24.08 -16.68
N SER A 224 -12.11 24.08 -17.62
CA SER A 224 -11.07 25.12 -17.72
C SER A 224 -11.53 26.37 -18.47
N ALA A 225 -12.70 26.30 -19.10
CA ALA A 225 -13.31 27.38 -19.86
C ALA A 225 -14.84 27.33 -19.72
N SER A 226 -15.51 28.43 -20.07
CA SER A 226 -16.97 28.45 -20.10
C SER A 226 -17.48 27.39 -21.07
N THR A 227 -18.34 26.49 -20.59
CA THR A 227 -18.70 25.27 -21.31
C THR A 227 -20.21 25.20 -21.54
N PRO A 228 -20.68 24.96 -22.78
CA PRO A 228 -22.11 24.77 -23.05
C PRO A 228 -22.66 23.50 -22.38
N GLY A 229 -23.83 23.62 -21.77
CA GLY A 229 -24.60 22.54 -21.16
C GLY A 229 -25.91 22.26 -21.91
N TYR A 230 -26.31 20.99 -21.95
CA TYR A 230 -27.45 20.48 -22.71
C TYR A 230 -28.47 19.79 -21.79
N THR A 231 -29.76 19.92 -22.08
CA THR A 231 -30.82 19.33 -21.25
C THR A 231 -30.81 17.80 -21.36
N THR A 232 -30.52 17.26 -22.53
CA THR A 232 -30.35 15.82 -22.78
C THR A 232 -29.01 15.51 -23.46
N SER A 233 -28.58 14.26 -23.39
CA SER A 233 -27.33 13.79 -24.01
C SER A 233 -27.32 13.83 -25.55
N THR A 234 -28.43 14.19 -26.19
CA THR A 234 -28.61 14.16 -27.67
C THR A 234 -28.96 15.51 -28.28
N ASP A 235 -29.15 16.55 -27.47
CA ASP A 235 -29.60 17.85 -27.96
C ASP A 235 -28.56 18.52 -28.89
N THR A 236 -29.03 19.38 -29.78
CA THR A 236 -28.18 20.11 -30.73
C THR A 236 -27.96 21.57 -30.36
N LYS A 237 -28.73 22.09 -29.39
CA LYS A 237 -28.68 23.48 -28.93
C LYS A 237 -28.46 23.52 -27.42
N SER A 238 -27.53 24.35 -26.97
CA SER A 238 -27.22 24.50 -25.54
C SER A 238 -28.36 25.19 -24.80
N ALA A 239 -28.63 24.72 -23.57
CA ALA A 239 -29.68 25.25 -22.70
C ALA A 239 -29.14 26.15 -21.58
N LYS A 240 -27.90 25.92 -21.13
CA LYS A 240 -27.20 26.71 -20.10
C LYS A 240 -25.72 26.77 -20.43
N THR A 241 -24.98 27.73 -19.88
CA THR A 241 -23.52 27.78 -19.93
C THR A 241 -22.97 27.65 -18.52
N PHE A 242 -22.01 26.75 -18.33
CA PHE A 242 -21.26 26.61 -17.09
C PHE A 242 -20.02 27.49 -17.12
N THR A 243 -19.73 28.16 -16.00
CA THR A 243 -18.49 28.90 -15.82
C THR A 243 -17.31 27.93 -15.63
N PRO A 244 -16.06 28.37 -15.83
CA PRO A 244 -14.91 27.58 -15.41
C PRO A 244 -15.00 27.26 -13.93
N GLY A 245 -14.74 26.02 -13.54
CA GLY A 245 -14.99 25.58 -12.17
C GLY A 245 -14.99 24.08 -12.01
N THR A 246 -15.31 23.65 -10.80
CA THR A 246 -15.30 22.25 -10.38
C THR A 246 -16.74 21.77 -10.23
N TYR A 247 -17.06 20.65 -10.87
CA TYR A 247 -18.42 20.10 -10.95
C TYR A 247 -18.42 18.61 -10.62
N LYS A 248 -19.53 18.09 -10.09
CA LYS A 248 -19.70 16.66 -9.80
C LYS A 248 -20.34 15.93 -10.98
N VAL A 249 -19.93 14.70 -11.23
CA VAL A 249 -20.52 13.82 -12.23
C VAL A 249 -21.77 13.20 -11.63
N TYR A 250 -22.92 13.44 -12.25
CA TYR A 250 -24.18 12.81 -11.84
C TYR A 250 -24.43 11.52 -12.60
N LYS A 251 -24.09 11.46 -13.90
CA LYS A 251 -24.30 10.29 -14.75
C LYS A 251 -23.38 10.29 -15.97
N TYR A 252 -22.92 9.12 -16.39
CA TYR A 252 -22.16 8.93 -17.63
C TYR A 252 -22.87 7.95 -18.57
N VAL A 253 -22.98 8.31 -19.84
CA VAL A 253 -23.61 7.48 -20.89
C VAL A 253 -22.71 7.50 -22.12
N SER A 254 -22.00 6.40 -22.34
CA SER A 254 -20.98 6.27 -23.39
C SER A 254 -21.49 6.41 -24.82
N SER A 255 -22.80 6.22 -25.05
CA SER A 255 -23.44 6.34 -26.37
C SER A 255 -24.06 7.72 -26.66
N GLY A 256 -23.99 8.67 -25.72
CA GLY A 256 -24.56 10.02 -25.88
C GLY A 256 -23.65 10.95 -26.69
N LYS A 257 -24.24 11.90 -27.43
CA LYS A 257 -23.50 12.97 -28.12
C LYS A 257 -22.78 13.88 -27.11
N HIS A 258 -23.47 14.17 -26.01
CA HIS A 258 -22.95 14.84 -24.83
C HIS A 258 -23.00 13.81 -23.68
N PRO A 259 -21.95 13.00 -23.48
CA PRO A 259 -22.02 11.76 -22.70
C PRO A 259 -21.90 11.94 -21.18
N LEU A 260 -21.61 13.15 -20.67
CA LEU A 260 -21.38 13.39 -19.25
C LEU A 260 -22.40 14.37 -18.66
N ASN A 261 -23.19 13.94 -17.68
CA ASN A 261 -24.10 14.80 -16.93
C ASN A 261 -23.41 15.29 -15.66
N ILE A 262 -23.33 16.62 -15.50
CA ILE A 262 -22.66 17.27 -14.36
C ILE A 262 -23.64 18.04 -13.48
N SER A 263 -23.23 18.28 -12.24
CA SER A 263 -23.99 18.98 -11.21
C SER A 263 -23.10 19.94 -10.40
N GLU A 264 -23.59 21.15 -10.16
CA GLU A 264 -23.03 22.17 -9.26
C GLU A 264 -23.18 21.76 -7.79
N SER A 265 -24.33 21.20 -7.40
CA SER A 265 -24.63 20.79 -6.01
C SER A 265 -24.30 19.32 -5.71
N GLY A 266 -24.35 18.47 -6.73
CA GLY A 266 -24.25 17.01 -6.60
C GLY A 266 -25.56 16.31 -6.21
N GLU A 267 -26.64 17.05 -5.95
CA GLU A 267 -27.91 16.50 -5.47
C GLU A 267 -28.95 16.31 -6.60
N ALA A 268 -28.81 17.02 -7.71
CA ALA A 268 -29.68 16.90 -8.90
C ALA A 268 -28.89 17.12 -10.21
N PRO A 269 -29.29 16.50 -11.34
CA PRO A 269 -28.61 16.67 -12.61
C PRO A 269 -28.81 18.09 -13.16
N ASP A 270 -27.73 18.83 -13.47
CA ASP A 270 -27.85 20.19 -14.01
C ASP A 270 -27.86 20.18 -15.55
N ALA A 271 -26.84 19.62 -16.20
CA ALA A 271 -26.83 19.49 -17.66
C ALA A 271 -25.76 18.51 -18.16
N TRP A 272 -25.94 18.04 -19.41
CA TRP A 272 -24.98 17.22 -20.14
C TRP A 272 -23.91 18.10 -20.80
N ILE A 273 -22.67 17.62 -20.90
CA ILE A 273 -21.53 18.31 -21.51
C ILE A 273 -20.65 17.34 -22.34
N ASP A 274 -19.79 17.92 -23.19
CA ASP A 274 -18.79 17.18 -23.96
C ASP A 274 -17.53 16.87 -23.14
N LEU A 275 -17.01 15.63 -23.26
CA LEU A 275 -15.77 15.22 -22.60
C LEU A 275 -14.55 16.05 -23.01
N ALA A 276 -14.53 16.58 -24.25
CA ALA A 276 -13.43 17.39 -24.74
C ALA A 276 -13.20 18.68 -23.93
N ASN A 277 -14.24 19.13 -23.19
CA ASN A 277 -14.19 20.32 -22.36
C ASN A 277 -13.77 20.02 -20.90
N VAL A 278 -13.49 18.76 -20.59
CA VAL A 278 -13.12 18.31 -19.24
C VAL A 278 -11.62 18.08 -19.16
N THR A 279 -10.96 18.76 -18.22
CA THR A 279 -9.58 18.42 -17.83
C THR A 279 -9.63 17.49 -16.62
N LYS A 280 -9.09 16.28 -16.77
CA LYS A 280 -8.92 15.34 -15.64
C LYS A 280 -7.77 15.84 -14.77
N THR A 281 -8.05 16.23 -13.53
CA THR A 281 -7.01 16.33 -12.51
C THR A 281 -6.54 14.91 -12.19
N SER A 282 -5.25 14.63 -12.39
CA SER A 282 -4.69 13.28 -12.26
C SER A 282 -4.75 12.78 -10.81
N SER A 283 -5.12 11.51 -10.66
CA SER A 283 -5.03 10.60 -9.51
C SER A 283 -4.49 11.14 -8.16
N ASP A 284 -5.41 11.28 -7.21
CA ASP A 284 -5.42 10.83 -5.80
C ASP A 284 -4.08 10.76 -5.02
N TYR A 285 -3.86 11.75 -4.15
CA TYR A 285 -2.86 11.65 -3.09
C TYR A 285 -3.38 10.78 -1.95
N SER A 286 -2.62 9.75 -1.58
CA SER A 286 -2.86 8.89 -0.42
C SER A 286 -2.12 9.42 0.82
N GLN A 287 -2.64 9.10 2.02
CA GLN A 287 -1.92 9.41 3.25
C GLN A 287 -0.55 8.71 3.26
N GLY A 288 0.51 9.47 3.48
CA GLY A 288 1.90 9.03 3.42
C GLY A 288 2.63 9.42 2.14
N ASP A 289 1.91 9.82 1.08
CA ASP A 289 2.53 10.22 -0.19
C ASP A 289 3.51 11.37 0.02
N LYS A 290 4.65 11.33 -0.69
CA LYS A 290 5.65 12.39 -0.62
C LYS A 290 5.29 13.50 -1.59
N VAL A 291 5.21 14.72 -1.08
CA VAL A 291 4.93 15.94 -1.86
C VAL A 291 6.04 16.97 -1.65
N VAL A 292 6.41 17.68 -2.72
CA VAL A 292 7.51 18.65 -2.70
C VAL A 292 6.96 20.05 -2.91
N LEU A 293 7.25 20.93 -1.94
CA LEU A 293 7.02 22.37 -2.03
C LEU A 293 8.25 23.05 -2.59
N LYS A 294 8.12 23.72 -3.73
CA LYS A 294 9.24 24.38 -4.43
C LYS A 294 9.61 25.75 -3.86
N LYS A 295 8.72 26.36 -3.07
CA LYS A 295 8.89 27.68 -2.47
C LYS A 295 8.19 27.72 -1.12
N SER A 296 8.37 28.84 -0.41
CA SER A 296 7.63 29.10 0.81
C SER A 296 6.13 29.16 0.52
N THR A 297 5.33 28.36 1.21
CA THR A 297 3.90 28.14 0.91
C THR A 297 3.05 28.50 2.14
N PRO A 298 1.95 29.26 1.97
CA PRO A 298 1.01 29.51 3.05
C PRO A 298 0.25 28.25 3.46
N GLY A 299 0.05 28.07 4.75
CA GLY A 299 -0.68 26.96 5.35
C GLY A 299 -1.85 27.42 6.23
N TYR A 300 -2.89 26.61 6.24
CA TYR A 300 -4.20 26.88 6.84
C TYR A 300 -4.53 25.83 7.92
N LEU A 301 -5.25 26.23 8.97
CA LEU A 301 -5.59 25.31 10.08
C LEU A 301 -6.68 24.32 9.65
N THR A 302 -7.64 24.78 8.85
CA THR A 302 -8.68 23.96 8.24
C THR A 302 -8.69 24.07 6.72
N SER A 303 -9.40 23.16 6.04
CA SER A 303 -9.47 23.14 4.58
C SER A 303 -10.30 24.28 3.99
N GLU A 304 -11.00 25.08 4.80
CA GLU A 304 -11.92 26.14 4.38
C GLU A 304 -11.52 27.54 4.90
N ASP A 305 -10.40 27.66 5.61
CA ASP A 305 -9.98 28.94 6.20
C ASP A 305 -9.52 29.93 5.12
N THR A 306 -9.99 31.18 5.20
CA THR A 306 -9.57 32.24 4.25
C THR A 306 -8.35 33.04 4.70
N LYS A 307 -7.84 32.78 5.91
CA LYS A 307 -6.68 33.47 6.50
C LYS A 307 -5.57 32.47 6.81
N THR A 308 -4.35 32.85 6.45
CA THR A 308 -3.16 32.02 6.62
C THR A 308 -2.75 31.95 8.09
N ALA A 309 -2.46 30.74 8.56
CA ALA A 309 -2.10 30.48 9.96
C ALA A 309 -0.58 30.36 10.16
N LYS A 310 0.12 29.77 9.19
CA LYS A 310 1.57 29.54 9.24
C LYS A 310 2.14 29.44 7.83
N THR A 311 3.42 29.74 7.65
CA THR A 311 4.12 29.56 6.36
C THR A 311 5.12 28.41 6.46
N PHE A 312 5.17 27.57 5.43
CA PHE A 312 6.05 26.40 5.34
C PHE A 312 7.16 26.63 4.33
N SER A 313 8.39 26.28 4.68
CA SER A 313 9.55 26.41 3.79
C SER A 313 9.48 25.43 2.61
N ALA A 314 10.25 25.70 1.56
CA ALA A 314 10.45 24.73 0.49
C ALA A 314 11.06 23.44 1.06
N GLY A 315 10.57 22.28 0.61
CA GLY A 315 10.97 20.99 1.18
C GLY A 315 10.07 19.84 0.79
N THR A 316 10.40 18.64 1.26
CA THR A 316 9.58 17.43 1.08
C THR A 316 8.74 17.18 2.32
N TYR A 317 7.46 16.93 2.13
CA TYR A 317 6.47 16.69 3.17
C TYR A 317 5.68 15.42 2.86
N LYS A 318 5.03 14.85 3.86
CA LYS A 318 4.09 13.74 3.67
C LYS A 318 2.67 14.26 3.59
N VAL A 319 1.83 13.64 2.77
CA VAL A 319 0.40 13.88 2.77
C VAL A 319 -0.18 13.26 4.02
N TYR A 320 -0.78 14.06 4.89
CA TYR A 320 -1.53 13.54 6.03
C TYR A 320 -2.98 13.25 5.64
N LYS A 321 -3.58 14.12 4.83
CA LYS A 321 -4.94 13.96 4.34
C LYS A 321 -5.13 14.70 3.02
N TYR A 322 -5.75 14.07 2.05
CA TYR A 322 -6.19 14.72 0.81
C TYR A 322 -7.71 14.74 0.80
N VAL A 323 -8.31 15.92 0.61
CA VAL A 323 -9.75 16.08 0.47
C VAL A 323 -10.02 16.75 -0.87
N LYS A 324 -10.33 15.91 -1.84
CA LYS A 324 -10.61 16.29 -3.22
C LYS A 324 -11.77 17.30 -3.27
N GLY A 325 -11.51 18.50 -3.77
CA GLY A 325 -12.50 19.57 -3.89
C GLY A 325 -12.68 20.48 -2.68
N ALA A 326 -11.86 20.38 -1.63
CA ALA A 326 -11.83 21.39 -0.56
C ALA A 326 -11.15 22.69 -1.01
N SER A 327 -11.37 23.81 -0.31
CA SER A 327 -10.74 25.10 -0.68
C SER A 327 -9.20 25.00 -0.65
N HIS A 328 -8.67 24.29 0.34
CA HIS A 328 -7.29 23.83 0.41
C HIS A 328 -7.28 22.30 0.46
N GLU A 329 -6.90 21.64 -0.65
CA GLU A 329 -7.17 20.21 -0.84
C GLU A 329 -6.21 19.27 -0.09
N LEU A 330 -5.02 19.75 0.31
CA LEU A 330 -3.95 18.88 0.81
C LEU A 330 -3.50 19.27 2.21
N ASN A 331 -3.73 18.40 3.19
CA ASN A 331 -3.13 18.50 4.50
C ASN A 331 -1.75 17.84 4.49
N ILE A 332 -0.71 18.62 4.67
CA ILE A 332 0.68 18.16 4.72
C ILE A 332 1.13 17.94 6.16
N SER A 333 2.12 17.07 6.32
CA SER A 333 2.76 16.80 7.60
C SER A 333 4.27 16.62 7.45
N VAL A 334 5.01 17.28 8.34
CA VAL A 334 6.45 17.09 8.54
C VAL A 334 6.71 15.73 9.20
N SER A 335 5.80 15.29 10.09
CA SER A 335 5.93 14.05 10.85
C SER A 335 5.27 12.84 10.17
N GLY A 336 4.27 13.07 9.31
CA GLY A 336 3.44 12.05 8.67
C GLY A 336 2.29 11.52 9.55
N THR A 337 2.25 11.85 10.85
CA THR A 337 1.30 11.25 11.81
C THR A 337 0.37 12.26 12.51
N ALA A 338 0.56 13.55 12.28
CA ALA A 338 -0.34 14.61 12.74
C ALA A 338 -0.51 15.68 11.66
N PRO A 339 -1.70 16.30 11.51
CA PRO A 339 -1.92 17.33 10.51
C PRO A 339 -1.12 18.58 10.90
N ASP A 340 -0.26 19.07 10.01
CA ASP A 340 0.48 20.32 10.25
C ASP A 340 -0.26 21.52 9.66
N ALA A 341 -0.67 21.45 8.38
CA ALA A 341 -1.49 22.47 7.75
C ALA A 341 -2.11 21.98 6.43
N TRP A 342 -3.24 22.58 6.08
CA TRP A 342 -3.80 22.49 4.74
C TRP A 342 -3.08 23.47 3.80
N ILE A 343 -2.87 23.07 2.55
CA ILE A 343 -2.25 23.84 1.47
C ILE A 343 -2.98 23.60 0.15
N ASP A 344 -2.79 24.51 -0.80
CA ASP A 344 -3.29 24.30 -2.16
C ASP A 344 -2.37 23.35 -2.93
N VAL A 345 -3.00 22.40 -3.63
CA VAL A 345 -2.30 21.40 -4.44
C VAL A 345 -1.45 22.04 -5.55
N GLU A 346 -1.78 23.24 -5.99
CA GLU A 346 -1.01 23.99 -7.01
C GLU A 346 0.41 24.36 -6.57
N TYR A 347 0.67 24.38 -5.25
CA TYR A 347 2.01 24.61 -4.70
C TYR A 347 2.87 23.34 -4.68
N VAL A 348 2.27 22.17 -4.93
CA VAL A 348 2.95 20.89 -5.05
C VAL A 348 3.37 20.68 -6.49
N SER A 349 4.66 20.41 -6.72
CA SER A 349 5.09 20.03 -8.06
C SER A 349 4.69 18.58 -8.37
N THR A 350 3.91 18.38 -9.41
CA THR A 350 3.51 17.06 -9.91
C THR A 350 4.73 16.17 -10.16
N GLN A 351 4.77 15.00 -9.52
CA GLN A 351 5.54 13.88 -10.05
C GLN A 351 4.68 13.26 -11.16
N SER A 352 4.86 13.74 -12.39
CA SER A 352 4.67 12.85 -13.53
C SER A 352 5.59 11.67 -13.34
N ASN A 353 5.09 10.48 -13.64
CA ASN A 353 5.86 9.23 -13.70
C ASN A 353 6.93 9.38 -14.81
N SER A 354 8.00 10.09 -14.49
CA SER A 354 9.14 10.32 -15.35
C SER A 354 10.28 9.54 -14.74
N THR A 355 10.74 8.57 -15.51
CA THR A 355 12.05 7.94 -15.45
C THR A 355 13.13 9.01 -15.31
N VAL A 356 13.35 9.48 -14.09
CA VAL A 356 14.59 10.13 -13.71
C VAL A 356 15.48 8.98 -13.30
N THR A 357 16.40 8.64 -14.19
CA THR A 357 17.67 7.98 -13.91
C THR A 357 18.37 8.73 -12.77
N SER A 358 17.93 8.51 -11.54
CA SER A 358 18.85 8.38 -10.42
C SER A 358 19.33 6.95 -10.48
N SER A 359 20.64 6.75 -10.44
CA SER A 359 21.27 5.44 -10.42
C SER A 359 20.89 4.72 -9.12
N THR A 360 19.69 4.13 -9.08
CA THR A 360 19.36 3.05 -8.17
C THR A 360 20.12 1.84 -8.68
N SER A 361 21.34 1.69 -8.16
CA SER A 361 21.83 0.35 -7.92
C SER A 361 20.78 -0.31 -7.04
N THR A 362 19.96 -1.18 -7.63
CA THR A 362 19.12 -2.15 -6.94
C THR A 362 20.03 -3.13 -6.20
N SER A 363 20.77 -2.65 -5.21
CA SER A 363 21.48 -3.52 -4.29
C SER A 363 20.49 -3.95 -3.24
N THR A 364 19.89 -5.12 -3.42
CA THR A 364 19.29 -5.88 -2.31
C THR A 364 20.28 -5.90 -1.15
N PHE A 365 19.89 -5.40 0.02
CA PHE A 365 20.68 -5.50 1.24
C PHE A 365 20.64 -6.95 1.73
N LYS A 366 21.80 -7.51 2.02
CA LYS A 366 21.99 -8.84 2.60
C LYS A 366 22.45 -8.69 4.04
N GLN A 367 22.11 -9.66 4.88
CA GLN A 367 22.66 -9.74 6.23
C GLN A 367 24.19 -9.72 6.18
N GLY A 368 24.81 -8.87 6.99
CA GLY A 368 26.25 -8.62 7.01
C GLY A 368 26.73 -7.46 6.14
N ASP A 369 25.89 -6.92 5.24
CA ASP A 369 26.26 -5.76 4.42
C ASP A 369 26.61 -4.55 5.33
N LYS A 370 27.69 -3.84 5.02
CA LYS A 370 28.03 -2.60 5.74
C LYS A 370 27.21 -1.44 5.22
N VAL A 371 26.67 -0.64 6.14
CA VAL A 371 25.86 0.54 5.84
C VAL A 371 26.30 1.73 6.69
N ILE A 372 26.17 2.93 6.14
CA ILE A 372 26.60 4.18 6.78
C ILE A 372 25.39 5.05 7.05
N LEU A 373 25.23 5.47 8.30
CA LEU A 373 24.35 6.57 8.70
C LEU A 373 25.16 7.87 8.70
N SER A 374 24.80 8.81 7.83
CA SER A 374 25.52 10.09 7.72
C SER A 374 25.13 11.12 8.79
N LYS A 375 24.08 10.83 9.57
CA LYS A 375 23.56 11.69 10.64
C LYS A 375 22.86 10.83 11.70
N SER A 376 22.57 11.45 12.84
CA SER A 376 21.76 10.83 13.88
C SER A 376 20.40 10.43 13.31
N THR A 377 20.01 9.16 13.47
CA THR A 377 18.86 8.56 12.80
C THR A 377 17.96 7.84 13.81
N PRO A 378 16.62 8.04 13.77
CA PRO A 378 15.69 7.31 14.62
C PRO A 378 15.73 5.81 14.35
N GLY A 379 15.76 5.01 15.41
CA GLY A 379 15.74 3.56 15.38
C GLY A 379 14.50 2.98 16.06
N TYR A 380 13.97 1.91 15.49
CA TYR A 380 12.68 1.31 15.82
C TYR A 380 12.86 -0.14 16.31
N LEU A 381 12.09 -0.61 17.29
CA LEU A 381 12.25 -1.98 17.81
C LEU A 381 11.76 -3.02 16.79
N THR A 382 10.72 -2.68 16.04
CA THR A 382 10.18 -3.47 14.93
C THR A 382 10.15 -2.68 13.62
N SER A 383 10.00 -3.39 12.49
CA SER A 383 9.97 -2.80 11.15
C SER A 383 8.72 -1.97 10.86
N THR A 384 7.77 -1.91 11.80
CA THR A 384 6.46 -1.25 11.68
C THR A 384 6.16 -0.33 12.86
N ASP A 385 7.12 -0.12 13.78
CA ASP A 385 6.89 0.73 14.94
C ASP A 385 6.78 2.20 14.52
N THR A 386 5.75 2.88 15.02
CA THR A 386 5.49 4.28 14.68
C THR A 386 6.22 5.28 15.59
N LYS A 387 6.91 4.78 16.62
CA LYS A 387 7.70 5.58 17.56
C LYS A 387 9.11 5.03 17.65
N SER A 388 10.09 5.90 17.48
CA SER A 388 11.49 5.54 17.66
C SER A 388 11.73 5.15 19.12
N ALA A 389 12.30 3.98 19.35
CA ALA A 389 12.67 3.51 20.67
C ALA A 389 14.07 3.99 21.09
N LYS A 390 14.94 4.29 20.11
CA LYS A 390 16.32 4.74 20.33
C LYS A 390 16.76 5.62 19.16
N THR A 391 17.75 6.46 19.38
CA THR A 391 18.42 7.21 18.31
C THR A 391 19.81 6.63 18.06
N PHE A 392 20.15 6.36 16.81
CA PHE A 392 21.46 5.88 16.38
C PHE A 392 22.32 7.05 15.95
N SER A 393 23.56 7.10 16.44
CA SER A 393 24.52 8.12 16.03
C SER A 393 24.93 7.94 14.56
N ALA A 394 25.47 9.00 13.96
CA ALA A 394 26.15 8.84 12.68
C ALA A 394 27.31 7.85 12.84
N GLY A 395 27.45 6.92 11.90
CA GLY A 395 28.40 5.81 12.05
C GLY A 395 28.20 4.71 11.03
N THR A 396 29.05 3.69 11.13
CA THR A 396 28.96 2.49 10.29
C THR A 396 28.32 1.36 11.07
N TYR A 397 27.39 0.67 10.43
CA TYR A 397 26.63 -0.45 10.99
C TYR A 397 26.60 -1.61 10.00
N LYS A 398 26.17 -2.79 10.46
CA LYS A 398 25.93 -3.96 9.63
C LYS A 398 24.43 -4.19 9.47
N VAL A 399 24.00 -4.64 8.30
CA VAL A 399 22.62 -5.12 8.10
C VAL A 399 22.44 -6.42 8.88
N TYR A 400 21.51 -6.45 9.81
CA TYR A 400 21.07 -7.67 10.46
C TYR A 400 19.92 -8.33 9.67
N LYS A 401 18.94 -7.53 9.21
CA LYS A 401 17.78 -8.03 8.46
C LYS A 401 17.26 -6.96 7.50
N TYR A 402 16.81 -7.39 6.33
CA TYR A 402 16.12 -6.53 5.35
C TYR A 402 14.74 -7.10 5.05
N VAL A 403 13.70 -6.27 5.12
CA VAL A 403 12.31 -6.63 4.81
C VAL A 403 11.77 -5.61 3.81
N SER A 404 11.67 -6.04 2.56
CA SER A 404 11.20 -5.19 1.48
C SER A 404 9.74 -4.78 1.71
N GLY A 405 9.46 -3.48 1.59
CA GLY A 405 8.11 -2.92 1.72
C GLY A 405 7.61 -2.75 3.16
N ALA A 406 8.48 -2.89 4.17
CA ALA A 406 8.16 -2.50 5.54
C ALA A 406 8.29 -0.99 5.74
N ASP A 407 7.69 -0.45 6.80
CA ASP A 407 7.78 0.99 7.12
C ASP A 407 9.22 1.42 7.42
N HIS A 408 9.99 0.53 8.06
CA HIS A 408 11.43 0.62 8.25
C HIS A 408 12.06 -0.66 7.71
N GLU A 409 12.63 -0.61 6.50
CA GLU A 409 12.99 -1.84 5.77
C GLU A 409 14.26 -2.51 6.30
N LEU A 410 15.11 -1.81 7.05
CA LEU A 410 16.45 -2.27 7.38
C LEU A 410 16.66 -2.36 8.89
N ASN A 411 16.85 -3.56 9.43
CA ASN A 411 17.39 -3.73 10.78
C ASN A 411 18.92 -3.64 10.72
N ILE A 412 19.48 -2.62 11.37
CA ILE A 412 20.93 -2.41 11.49
C ILE A 412 21.43 -2.89 12.84
N SER A 413 22.71 -3.27 12.89
CA SER A 413 23.38 -3.69 14.11
C SER A 413 24.83 -3.22 14.19
N GLU A 414 25.27 -2.85 15.39
CA GLU A 414 26.69 -2.57 15.69
C GLU A 414 27.54 -3.84 15.67
N SER A 415 27.00 -4.96 16.15
CA SER A 415 27.68 -6.26 16.18
C SER A 415 27.54 -7.02 14.86
N GLY A 416 26.38 -6.90 14.21
CA GLY A 416 25.96 -7.72 13.07
C GLY A 416 25.42 -9.11 13.43
N THR A 417 25.46 -9.50 14.70
CA THR A 417 25.07 -10.85 15.18
C THR A 417 23.78 -10.85 15.99
N ALA A 418 23.29 -9.68 16.41
CA ALA A 418 22.02 -9.51 17.10
C ALA A 418 21.25 -8.32 16.49
N PRO A 419 19.91 -8.34 16.49
CA PRO A 419 19.12 -7.20 16.02
C PRO A 419 19.29 -6.03 16.99
N ASP A 420 19.61 -4.83 16.47
CA ASP A 420 19.60 -3.62 17.30
C ASP A 420 18.33 -2.80 17.04
N ALA A 421 18.18 -2.23 15.84
CA ALA A 421 16.97 -1.48 15.50
C ALA A 421 16.72 -1.38 14.00
N TRP A 422 15.46 -1.20 13.64
CA TRP A 422 15.02 -0.90 12.29
C TRP A 422 15.23 0.58 11.97
N VAL A 423 15.58 0.88 10.72
CA VAL A 423 15.79 2.22 10.16
C VAL A 423 15.29 2.24 8.70
N ASP A 424 14.98 3.44 8.21
CA ASP A 424 14.57 3.64 6.81
C ASP A 424 15.74 3.35 5.88
N VAL A 425 15.50 2.63 4.77
CA VAL A 425 16.54 2.35 3.78
C VAL A 425 17.14 3.63 3.17
N GLU A 426 16.37 4.73 3.16
CA GLU A 426 16.78 6.04 2.66
C GLU A 426 17.75 6.77 3.60
N SER A 427 17.81 6.35 4.88
CA SER A 427 18.71 6.92 5.89
C SER A 427 20.12 6.34 5.84
N VAL A 428 20.30 5.23 5.11
CA VAL A 428 21.53 4.46 5.03
C VAL A 428 22.15 4.49 3.64
N LYS A 429 23.48 4.48 3.57
CA LYS A 429 24.22 4.23 2.32
C LYS A 429 24.93 2.90 2.42
N LYS A 430 24.79 2.03 1.41
CA LYS A 430 25.57 0.79 1.34
C LYS A 430 27.05 1.14 1.18
N SER A 431 27.88 0.70 2.12
CA SER A 431 29.32 0.88 2.04
C SER A 431 29.92 -0.15 1.08
N THR A 432 30.86 0.30 0.25
CA THR A 432 31.69 -0.58 -0.59
C THR A 432 33.12 -0.69 -0.06
N GLU A 433 33.38 -0.10 1.11
CA GLU A 433 34.67 -0.11 1.76
C GLU A 433 34.87 -1.42 2.54
N ALA A 434 36.06 -2.00 2.43
CA ALA A 434 36.40 -3.21 3.16
C ALA A 434 36.44 -2.98 4.68
N PHE A 435 36.85 -1.78 5.11
CA PHE A 435 36.98 -1.38 6.51
C PHE A 435 36.39 0.01 6.73
N SER A 436 35.87 0.27 7.92
CA SER A 436 35.35 1.57 8.36
C SER A 436 35.86 1.91 9.74
N GLN A 437 35.96 3.20 10.06
CA GLN A 437 36.41 3.65 11.39
C GLN A 437 35.51 3.05 12.48
N GLY A 438 36.13 2.42 13.48
CA GLY A 438 35.47 1.72 14.58
C GLY A 438 35.38 0.20 14.42
N ASP A 439 35.60 -0.34 13.22
CA ASP A 439 35.59 -1.78 12.98
C ASP A 439 36.56 -2.51 13.90
N THR A 440 36.11 -3.64 14.47
CA THR A 440 37.00 -4.56 15.17
C THR A 440 37.67 -5.49 14.16
N VAL A 441 38.99 -5.55 14.19
CA VAL A 441 39.81 -6.43 13.35
C VAL A 441 40.72 -7.29 14.20
N THR A 442 40.98 -8.51 13.75
CA THR A 442 41.89 -9.44 14.44
C THR A 442 43.19 -9.57 13.69
N VAL A 443 44.29 -9.34 14.39
CA VAL A 443 45.65 -9.65 13.93
C VAL A 443 45.97 -11.05 14.44
N SER A 444 46.23 -12.00 13.54
CA SER A 444 46.39 -13.43 13.88
C SER A 444 47.85 -13.86 14.08
N LYS A 445 48.80 -13.06 13.60
CA LYS A 445 50.25 -13.21 13.72
C LYS A 445 50.87 -11.82 13.84
N SER A 446 52.11 -11.69 14.29
CA SER A 446 52.75 -10.37 14.34
C SER A 446 52.90 -9.76 12.94
N ILE A 447 52.51 -8.49 12.79
CA ILE A 447 52.51 -7.78 11.48
C ILE A 447 53.22 -6.42 11.59
N PRO A 448 53.86 -5.93 10.51
CA PRO A 448 54.46 -4.61 10.49
C PRO A 448 53.41 -3.49 10.52
N GLY A 449 53.73 -2.37 11.17
CA GLY A 449 52.94 -1.15 11.18
C GLY A 449 53.76 0.06 10.71
N TYR A 450 53.12 0.95 9.95
CA TYR A 450 53.72 2.07 9.23
C TYR A 450 53.16 3.43 9.70
N LEU A 451 53.98 4.49 9.73
CA LEU A 451 53.52 5.81 10.21
C LEU A 451 52.59 6.49 9.19
N SER A 452 52.80 6.25 7.90
CA SER A 452 51.93 6.70 6.81
C SER A 452 51.45 5.53 5.93
N SER A 453 50.38 5.76 5.16
CA SER A 453 49.78 4.78 4.25
C SER A 453 50.64 4.47 3.01
N THR A 454 51.79 5.14 2.86
CA THR A 454 52.70 5.02 1.71
C THR A 454 54.15 4.74 2.12
N ASP A 455 54.44 4.65 3.42
CA ASP A 455 55.80 4.42 3.90
C ASP A 455 56.29 3.03 3.52
N THR A 456 57.54 2.92 3.07
CA THR A 456 58.12 1.62 2.66
C THR A 456 58.83 0.90 3.80
N LYS A 457 58.98 1.53 4.97
CA LYS A 457 59.69 0.99 6.13
C LYS A 457 58.76 0.93 7.35
N ALA A 458 58.66 -0.24 7.94
CA ALA A 458 57.89 -0.45 9.17
C ALA A 458 58.49 0.34 10.34
N ALA A 459 57.62 1.01 11.09
CA ALA A 459 57.97 1.78 12.27
C ALA A 459 57.66 1.03 13.58
N LYS A 460 56.72 0.09 13.55
CA LYS A 460 56.38 -0.76 14.69
C LYS A 460 55.91 -2.15 14.26
N THR A 461 55.62 -2.99 15.25
CA THR A 461 55.01 -4.32 15.06
C THR A 461 53.75 -4.41 15.90
N PHE A 462 52.66 -4.88 15.31
CA PHE A 462 51.46 -5.28 16.03
C PHE A 462 51.57 -6.77 16.37
N THR A 463 51.29 -7.13 17.62
CA THR A 463 51.21 -8.52 18.07
C THR A 463 49.84 -9.11 17.75
N PRO A 464 49.67 -10.44 17.81
CA PRO A 464 48.35 -11.05 17.71
C PRO A 464 47.39 -10.48 18.74
N GLY A 465 46.18 -10.14 18.33
CA GLY A 465 45.20 -9.49 19.19
C GLY A 465 44.09 -8.79 18.42
N THR A 466 43.21 -8.15 19.18
CA THR A 466 42.04 -7.44 18.65
C THR A 466 42.30 -5.94 18.65
N TYR A 467 42.07 -5.30 17.50
CA TYR A 467 42.30 -3.87 17.30
C TYR A 467 41.07 -3.19 16.70
N LYS A 468 41.08 -1.86 16.70
CA LYS A 468 40.08 -0.97 16.12
C LYS A 468 40.64 -0.28 14.89
N VAL A 469 39.85 -0.24 13.81
CA VAL A 469 40.18 0.58 12.64
C VAL A 469 40.00 2.05 12.99
N TYR A 470 41.04 2.85 12.87
CA TYR A 470 40.98 4.31 12.96
C TYR A 470 40.62 4.93 11.61
N ARG A 471 41.20 4.43 10.50
CA ARG A 471 40.98 4.96 9.16
C ARG A 471 41.23 3.91 8.09
N TYR A 472 40.46 3.95 7.00
CA TYR A 472 40.67 3.14 5.80
C TYR A 472 40.83 4.05 4.58
N VAL A 473 41.79 3.72 3.71
CA VAL A 473 42.00 4.42 2.43
C VAL A 473 42.19 3.36 1.35
N LYS A 474 41.11 3.13 0.59
CA LYS A 474 41.10 2.17 -0.51
C LYS A 474 42.18 2.49 -1.54
N GLY A 475 43.02 1.51 -1.87
CA GLY A 475 44.07 1.64 -2.89
C GLY A 475 45.35 2.33 -2.43
N ALA A 476 45.50 2.62 -1.13
CA ALA A 476 46.81 2.99 -0.57
C ALA A 476 47.74 1.76 -0.46
N THR A 477 49.05 1.98 -0.31
CA THR A 477 50.02 0.88 -0.13
C THR A 477 49.72 0.08 1.13
N HIS A 478 49.45 0.79 2.24
CA HIS A 478 48.97 0.23 3.50
C HIS A 478 47.60 0.84 3.76
N GLU A 479 46.54 0.06 3.56
CA GLU A 479 45.19 0.58 3.39
C GLU A 479 44.48 0.90 4.71
N VAL A 480 44.89 0.30 5.82
CA VAL A 480 44.14 0.35 7.09
C VAL A 480 45.00 0.89 8.21
N ASN A 481 44.59 1.98 8.87
CA ASN A 481 45.17 2.40 10.13
C ASN A 481 44.43 1.74 11.29
N ILE A 482 45.15 0.97 12.12
CA ILE A 482 44.58 0.27 13.28
C ILE A 482 45.20 0.77 14.57
N SER A 483 44.44 0.70 15.66
CA SER A 483 44.80 1.20 16.99
C SER A 483 44.04 0.44 18.08
N THR A 484 44.39 0.62 19.35
CA THR A 484 43.57 0.12 20.47
C THR A 484 42.29 0.94 20.67
N SER A 485 42.18 2.10 20.01
CA SER A 485 41.02 2.98 20.02
C SER A 485 40.60 3.38 18.61
N ALA A 486 39.30 3.54 18.39
CA ALA A 486 38.74 3.97 17.10
C ALA A 486 38.95 5.48 16.81
N THR A 487 39.30 6.27 17.82
CA THR A 487 39.37 7.75 17.71
C THR A 487 40.80 8.30 17.68
N THR A 488 41.80 7.47 17.98
CA THR A 488 43.21 7.87 17.99
C THR A 488 44.01 7.00 17.00
N PRO A 489 44.72 7.59 16.03
CA PRO A 489 45.54 6.84 15.09
C PRO A 489 46.70 6.16 15.82
N ASP A 490 47.18 5.05 15.26
CA ASP A 490 48.44 4.43 15.68
C ASP A 490 49.30 4.14 14.44
N ALA A 491 49.05 3.04 13.72
CA ALA A 491 49.84 2.75 12.51
C ALA A 491 49.02 2.08 11.40
N TRP A 492 49.44 2.33 10.16
CA TRP A 492 48.92 1.72 8.95
C TRP A 492 49.43 0.29 8.81
N VAL A 493 48.60 -0.59 8.26
CA VAL A 493 48.87 -2.01 8.00
C VAL A 493 48.19 -2.43 6.69
N ASP A 494 48.62 -3.56 6.13
CA ASP A 494 47.97 -4.14 4.96
C ASP A 494 46.65 -4.80 5.34
N ALA A 495 45.60 -4.55 4.54
CA ALA A 495 44.28 -5.14 4.74
C ALA A 495 44.30 -6.67 4.79
N GLU A 496 45.15 -7.32 3.97
CA GLU A 496 45.27 -8.78 3.89
C GLU A 496 45.76 -9.44 5.18
N ASN A 497 46.38 -8.66 6.07
CA ASN A 497 46.87 -9.13 7.36
C ASN A 497 45.79 -9.11 8.45
N LEU A 498 44.59 -8.61 8.14
CA LEU A 498 43.48 -8.44 9.07
C LEU A 498 42.36 -9.46 8.80
N LYS A 499 41.70 -9.89 9.88
CA LYS A 499 40.50 -10.73 9.83
C LYS A 499 39.29 -10.04 10.43
#